data_AF-A0A7L4QR82-F1
#
_entry.id   AF-A0A7L4QR82-F1
#
_cell.length_a   1.000
_cell.length_b   1.000
_cell.length_c   1.000
_cell.angle_alpha   90.00
_cell.angle_beta   90.00
_cell.angle_gamma   90.00
#
_symmetry.space_group_name_H-M   'P 1'
#
loop_
_entity.id
_entity.type
_entity.pdbx_description
1 polymer ?
#
loop_
_entity_poly.entity_id
_entity_poly.type
_entity_poly.pdbx_seq_one_letter_code
_entity_poly.pdbx_strand_id
1 'polypeptide(L)'
;MVSEEQEQSRLFRYYPGDFGELTVKVIHMDLVFDVHDQHTRTTALLTAEVLGTPIQTLALNANDLEILSVSCDAAAVTTDYHKDKNLLSLTFD
;
A
#
# COMPACT_ATOMS: atom_id res chain seq x y z
N MET A 1 -12.52 -19.25 -11.37
CA MET A 1 -13.57 -19.24 -10.34
C MET A 1 -13.12 -20.20 -9.26
N VAL A 2 -12.46 -19.67 -8.22
CA VAL A 2 -12.15 -20.47 -7.04
C VAL A 2 -13.40 -20.39 -6.17
N SER A 3 -14.03 -21.54 -5.96
CA SER A 3 -15.26 -21.69 -5.19
C SER A 3 -15.02 -21.26 -3.73
N GLU A 4 -15.99 -20.55 -3.16
CA GLU A 4 -15.97 -20.01 -1.78
C GLU A 4 -15.67 -21.06 -0.69
N GLU A 5 -15.77 -22.37 -1.01
CA GLU A 5 -15.41 -23.48 -0.12
C GLU A 5 -13.90 -23.61 0.16
N GLN A 6 -13.01 -23.08 -0.68
CA GLN A 6 -11.55 -23.18 -0.47
C GLN A 6 -10.97 -22.15 0.50
N GLU A 7 -11.69 -21.07 0.83
CA GLU A 7 -11.20 -20.05 1.76
C GLU A 7 -11.19 -20.53 3.22
N GLN A 8 -12.09 -21.45 3.61
CA GLN A 8 -12.19 -21.94 4.99
C GLN A 8 -11.07 -22.91 5.42
N SER A 9 -10.21 -23.36 4.51
CA SER A 9 -9.18 -24.37 4.79
C SER A 9 -7.74 -23.85 4.79
N ARG A 10 -7.55 -22.55 4.53
CA ARG A 10 -6.22 -21.92 4.61
C ARG A 10 -5.87 -21.58 6.06
N LEU A 11 -4.91 -22.31 6.63
CA LEU A 11 -4.36 -22.07 7.97
C LEU A 11 -3.60 -20.73 8.07
N PHE A 12 -3.08 -20.22 6.94
CA PHE A 12 -2.30 -18.99 6.88
C PHE A 12 -2.81 -18.05 5.78
N ARG A 13 -2.60 -16.75 5.99
CA ARG A 13 -3.03 -15.70 5.05
C ARG A 13 -2.22 -15.70 3.74
N TYR A 14 -0.96 -16.12 3.77
CA TYR A 14 -0.06 -16.14 2.62
C TYR A 14 0.68 -17.47 2.50
N TYR A 15 0.74 -18.00 1.28
CA TYR A 15 1.52 -19.16 0.86
C TYR A 15 2.54 -18.73 -0.20
N PRO A 16 3.62 -19.52 -0.44
CA PRO A 16 4.64 -19.19 -1.42
C PRO A 16 4.11 -18.81 -2.82
N GLY A 17 3.04 -19.47 -3.27
CA GLY A 17 2.41 -19.16 -4.56
C GLY A 17 1.62 -17.85 -4.62
N ASP A 18 1.34 -17.23 -3.47
CA ASP A 18 0.67 -15.92 -3.39
C ASP A 18 1.67 -14.76 -3.60
N PHE A 19 2.98 -15.03 -3.60
CA PHE A 19 4.03 -14.03 -3.84
C PHE A 19 4.37 -13.96 -5.33
N GLY A 20 4.06 -12.82 -5.96
CA GLY A 20 4.43 -12.51 -7.34
C GLY A 20 5.76 -11.75 -7.45
N GLU A 21 6.11 -11.40 -8.69
CA GLU A 21 7.25 -10.52 -8.95
C GLU A 21 6.99 -9.10 -8.43
N LEU A 22 8.06 -8.44 -7.97
CA LEU A 22 8.00 -7.06 -7.53
C LEU A 22 7.80 -6.15 -8.74
N THR A 23 6.71 -5.38 -8.75
CA THR A 23 6.43 -4.37 -9.77
C THR A 23 7.08 -3.02 -9.45
N VAL A 24 7.43 -2.80 -8.18
CA VAL A 24 8.04 -1.58 -7.68
C VAL A 24 9.12 -1.92 -6.65
N LYS A 25 10.23 -1.21 -6.70
CA LYS A 25 11.31 -1.28 -5.72
C LYS A 25 11.37 0.02 -4.94
N VAL A 26 11.23 -0.08 -3.62
CA VAL A 26 11.47 1.06 -2.73
C VAL A 26 12.96 1.39 -2.72
N ILE A 27 13.33 2.62 -3.08
CA ILE A 27 14.71 3.10 -3.06
C ILE A 27 15.01 3.70 -1.68
N HIS A 28 14.16 4.61 -1.21
CA HIS A 28 14.27 5.23 0.11
C HIS A 28 12.91 5.70 0.62
N MET A 29 12.83 5.92 1.93
CA MET A 29 11.67 6.51 2.58
C MET A 29 12.14 7.42 3.72
N ASP A 30 11.71 8.68 3.67
CA ASP A 30 11.87 9.59 4.79
C ASP A 30 10.61 9.56 5.65
N LEU A 31 10.79 9.41 6.96
CA LEU A 31 9.71 9.36 7.94
C LEU A 31 9.92 10.45 8.98
N VAL A 32 8.90 11.28 9.15
CA VAL A 32 8.84 12.30 10.19
C VAL A 32 7.67 11.97 11.11
N PHE A 33 7.94 11.92 12.42
CA PHE A 33 6.94 11.63 13.45
C PHE A 33 6.76 12.85 14.35
N ASP A 34 5.60 13.46 14.29
CA ASP A 34 5.16 14.50 15.21
C ASP A 34 4.35 13.84 16.33
N VAL A 35 4.96 13.71 17.51
CA VAL A 35 4.38 13.00 18.66
C VAL A 35 3.63 13.98 19.55
N HIS A 36 2.35 13.71 19.79
CA HIS A 36 1.48 14.42 20.71
C HIS A 36 0.98 13.48 21.81
N ASP A 37 0.42 14.06 22.88
CA ASP A 37 -0.05 13.30 24.05
C ASP A 37 -1.09 12.21 23.71
N GLN A 38 -1.89 12.39 22.66
CA GLN A 38 -3.01 11.50 22.30
C GLN A 38 -2.86 10.83 20.94
N HIS A 39 -1.95 11.30 20.09
CA HIS A 39 -1.76 10.76 18.75
C HIS A 39 -0.34 11.04 18.25
N THR A 40 0.08 10.30 17.24
CA THR A 40 1.28 10.63 16.47
C THR A 40 0.87 10.88 15.04
N ARG A 41 1.29 12.02 14.49
CA ARG A 41 1.15 12.30 13.07
C ARG A 41 2.43 11.91 12.36
N THR A 42 2.31 11.13 11.30
CA THR A 42 3.46 10.70 10.50
C THR A 42 3.38 11.28 9.11
N THR A 43 4.50 11.83 8.64
CA THR A 43 4.69 12.16 7.21
C THR A 43 5.68 11.16 6.62
N ALA A 44 5.29 10.51 5.54
CA ALA A 44 6.13 9.55 4.82
C ALA A 44 6.36 10.04 3.38
N LEU A 45 7.61 10.30 3.03
CA LEU A 45 8.02 10.56 1.65
C LEU A 45 8.67 9.30 1.09
N LEU A 46 7.97 8.62 0.19
CA LEU A 46 8.41 7.37 -0.42
C LEU A 46 8.97 7.64 -1.83
N THR A 47 10.21 7.24 -2.06
CA THR A 47 10.78 7.17 -3.42
C THR A 47 10.90 5.73 -3.85
N ALA A 48 10.27 5.41 -4.97
CA ALA A 48 10.24 4.06 -5.51
C ALA A 48 10.47 4.06 -7.03
N GLU A 49 11.08 2.99 -7.51
CA GLU A 49 11.35 2.74 -8.92
C GLU A 49 10.38 1.69 -9.45
N VAL A 50 9.73 1.98 -10.58
CA VAL A 50 8.89 1.01 -11.28
C VAL A 50 9.78 0.00 -11.99
N LEU A 51 9.54 -1.29 -11.77
CA LEU A 51 10.31 -2.37 -12.37
C LEU A 51 9.60 -2.93 -13.60
N GLY A 52 10.31 -2.97 -14.72
CA GLY A 52 9.83 -3.58 -15.95
C GLY A 52 8.83 -2.70 -16.70
N THR A 53 7.55 -2.82 -16.37
CA THR A 53 6.45 -2.16 -17.08
C THR A 53 5.82 -1.04 -16.25
N PRO A 54 5.35 0.06 -16.88
CA PRO A 54 4.57 1.08 -16.19
C PRO A 54 3.41 0.48 -15.39
N ILE A 55 3.20 1.00 -14.18
CA ILE A 55 2.10 0.60 -13.31
C ILE A 55 1.00 1.66 -13.36
N GLN A 56 -0.25 1.23 -13.39
CA GLN A 56 -1.40 2.12 -13.24
C GLN A 56 -1.85 2.24 -11.79
N THR A 57 -1.60 1.22 -10.98
CA THR A 57 -1.99 1.18 -9.57
C THR A 57 -0.84 0.73 -8.68
N LEU A 58 -0.75 1.33 -7.51
CA LEU A 58 0.17 0.95 -6.44
C LEU A 58 -0.63 0.71 -5.15
N ALA A 59 -0.50 -0.49 -4.59
CA ALA A 59 -1.14 -0.85 -3.34
C ALA A 59 -0.12 -0.79 -2.19
N LEU A 60 -0.40 0.04 -1.19
CA LEU A 60 0.41 0.20 0.01
C LEU A 60 -0.32 -0.38 1.22
N ASN A 61 0.40 -1.11 2.06
CA ASN A 61 -0.14 -1.58 3.32
C ASN A 61 -0.34 -0.39 4.27
N ALA A 62 -1.55 -0.24 4.80
CA ALA A 62 -1.96 0.86 5.65
C ALA A 62 -2.91 0.34 6.74
N ASN A 63 -2.35 -0.09 7.87
CA ASN A 63 -3.11 -0.71 8.96
C ASN A 63 -3.53 0.32 10.01
N ASP A 64 -4.84 0.48 10.19
CA ASP A 64 -5.48 1.40 11.14
C ASP A 64 -4.88 2.81 11.13
N LEU A 65 -4.77 3.39 9.93
CA LEU A 65 -4.28 4.75 9.74
C LEU A 65 -5.44 5.71 9.48
N GLU A 66 -5.28 6.97 9.91
CA GLU A 66 -6.07 8.08 9.41
C GLU A 66 -5.29 8.76 8.28
N ILE A 67 -5.76 8.58 7.04
CA ILE A 67 -5.09 9.16 5.87
C ILE A 67 -5.53 10.62 5.72
N LEU A 68 -4.63 11.54 6.06
CA LEU A 68 -4.89 12.99 5.97
C LEU A 68 -4.70 13.52 4.55
N SER A 69 -3.68 13.04 3.83
CA SER A 69 -3.36 13.47 2.47
C SER A 69 -2.42 12.48 1.80
N VAL A 70 -2.56 12.35 0.48
CA VAL A 70 -1.64 11.59 -0.38
C VAL A 70 -1.37 12.40 -1.64
N SER A 71 -0.13 12.39 -2.10
CA SER A 71 0.31 13.10 -3.30
C SER A 71 1.47 12.38 -3.95
N CYS A 72 1.68 12.61 -5.24
CA CYS A 72 2.84 12.14 -5.98
C CYS A 72 3.38 13.29 -6.84
N ASP A 73 4.70 13.48 -6.84
CA ASP A 73 5.35 14.55 -7.60
C ASP A 73 5.41 14.23 -9.10
N ALA A 74 5.37 12.95 -9.47
CA ALA A 74 5.57 12.49 -10.84
C ALA A 74 4.28 12.44 -11.68
N ALA A 75 3.13 12.28 -11.04
CA ALA A 75 1.84 12.16 -11.72
C ALA A 75 0.68 12.53 -10.78
N ALA A 76 -0.45 12.91 -11.36
CA ALA A 76 -1.69 13.03 -10.60
C ALA A 76 -2.11 11.64 -10.10
N VAL A 77 -2.66 11.61 -8.87
CA VAL A 77 -3.06 10.38 -8.20
C VAL A 77 -4.45 10.50 -7.61
N THR A 78 -5.24 9.45 -7.82
CA THR A 78 -6.47 9.21 -7.06
C THR A 78 -6.21 8.13 -6.02
N THR A 79 -6.77 8.29 -4.82
CA THR A 79 -6.54 7.36 -3.72
C THR A 79 -7.82 6.76 -3.17
N ASP A 80 -7.77 5.48 -2.83
CA ASP A 80 -8.83 4.78 -2.12
C ASP A 80 -8.25 4.05 -0.90
N TYR A 81 -8.84 4.26 0.27
CA TYR A 81 -8.39 3.63 1.52
C TYR A 81 -9.40 2.61 2.02
N HIS A 82 -9.04 1.33 1.89
CA HIS A 82 -9.82 0.21 2.38
C HIS A 82 -9.39 -0.15 3.81
N LYS A 83 -10.01 0.51 4.79
CA LYS A 83 -9.67 0.31 6.21
C LYS A 83 -9.90 -1.14 6.68
N ASP A 84 -10.88 -1.84 6.11
CA ASP A 84 -11.17 -3.26 6.36
C ASP A 84 -10.06 -4.20 5.85
N LYS A 85 -9.35 -3.80 4.79
CA LYS A 85 -8.28 -4.59 4.16
C LYS A 85 -6.88 -4.15 4.59
N ASN A 86 -6.79 -3.07 5.34
CA ASN A 86 -5.53 -2.39 5.67
C ASN A 86 -4.73 -2.01 4.42
N LEU A 87 -5.42 -1.46 3.41
CA LEU A 87 -4.84 -1.20 2.09
C LEU A 87 -5.16 0.22 1.62
N LEU A 88 -4.11 0.95 1.22
CA LEU A 88 -4.21 2.22 0.52
C LEU A 88 -3.84 1.99 -0.95
N SER A 89 -4.79 2.21 -1.84
CA SER A 89 -4.60 2.09 -3.29
C SER A 89 -4.37 3.48 -3.89
N LEU A 90 -3.31 3.62 -4.67
CA LEU A 90 -3.02 4.80 -5.49
C LEU A 90 -3.23 4.42 -6.95
N THR A 91 -3.98 5.23 -7.68
CA THR A 91 -4.16 5.11 -9.14
C THR A 91 -3.54 6.32 -9.80
N PHE A 92 -2.62 6.09 -10.75
CA PHE A 92 -1.93 7.12 -11.52
C PHE A 92 -2.68 7.38 -12.84
N ASP A 93 -2.73 8.65 -13.25
CA ASP A 93 -3.31 9.09 -14.53
C ASP A 93 -2.44 8.73 -15.75
#